data_AF-A0A9W8GCF4-F1
#
_entry.id   AF-A0A9W8GCF4-F1
#
_cell.length_a   1.000
_cell.length_b   1.000
_cell.length_c   1.000
_cell.angle_alpha   90.00
_cell.angle_beta   90.00
_cell.angle_gamma   90.00
#
_symmetry.space_group_name_H-M   'P 1'
#
loop_
_entity.id
_entity.type
_entity.pdbx_description
1 polymer ?
#
loop_
_entity_poly.entity_id
_entity_poly.type
_entity_poly.pdbx_seq_one_letter_code
_entity_poly.pdbx_strand_id
1 'polypeptide(L)' 'MRAWPFPYMKLMHPFMIGGGITFYAFYKIQDALCESEQYANDVHNPKYAEIQARKHKAEGH' A
#
# COMPACT_ATOMS: atom_id res chain seq x y z
N MET A 1 35.39 10.83 6.33
CA MET A 1 35.26 10.36 7.73
C MET A 1 35.01 8.86 7.73
N ARG A 2 35.67 8.08 8.60
CA ARG A 2 35.44 6.63 8.74
C ARG A 2 34.12 6.40 9.47
N ALA A 3 33.28 5.47 9.00
CA ALA A 3 32.04 5.09 9.67
C ALA A 3 32.35 4.39 11.01
N TRP A 4 31.79 4.90 12.10
CA TRP A 4 31.91 4.31 13.44
C TRP A 4 30.71 3.38 13.69
N PRO A 5 30.92 2.14 14.15
CA PRO A 5 29.83 1.21 14.40
C PRO A 5 29.10 1.58 15.70
N PHE A 6 28.13 2.49 15.61
CA PHE A 6 27.17 2.72 16.68
C PHE A 6 26.08 1.63 16.64
N PRO A 7 25.59 1.12 17.79
CA PRO A 7 24.58 0.05 17.83
C PRO A 7 23.17 0.54 17.44
N TYR A 8 23.03 1.11 16.25
CA TYR A 8 21.80 1.69 15.69
C TYR A 8 20.66 0.66 15.63
N MET A 9 20.93 -0.52 15.07
CA MET A 9 19.90 -1.56 14.90
C MET A 9 19.36 -2.09 16.24
N LYS A 10 20.20 -2.14 17.28
CA LYS A 10 19.76 -2.59 18.62
C LYS A 10 18.72 -1.64 19.23
N LEU A 11 18.81 -0.35 18.95
CA LEU A 11 17.84 0.63 19.43
C LEU A 11 16.65 0.81 18.47
N MET A 12 16.88 0.72 17.16
CA MET A 12 15.88 1.06 16.15
C MET A 12 14.98 -0.11 15.75
N HIS A 13 15.33 -1.36 16.08
CA HIS A 13 14.51 -2.53 15.72
C HIS A 13 13.02 -2.46 16.11
N PRO A 14 12.58 -1.97 17.30
CA PRO A 14 11.15 -1.91 17.61
C PRO A 14 10.41 -0.93 16.70
N PHE A 15 11.05 0.18 16.32
CA PHE A 15 10.47 1.15 15.40
C PHE A 15 10.39 0.61 13.97
N MET A 16 11.40 -0.13 13.52
CA MET A 16 11.38 -0.79 12.22
C MET A 16 10.29 -1.86 12.16
N ILE A 17 10.12 -2.65 13.23
CA ILE A 17 9.06 -3.65 13.34
C ILE A 17 7.68 -2.97 13.34
N GLY A 18 7.47 -1.97 14.21
CA GLY A 18 6.22 -1.22 14.28
C GLY A 18 5.88 -0.53 12.95
N GLY A 19 6.89 0.05 12.29
CA GLY A 19 6.77 0.64 10.96
C GLY A 19 6.38 -0.40 9.91
N GLY A 20 7.02 -1.57 9.90
CA GLY A 20 6.67 -2.67 9.00
C GLY A 20 5.23 -3.16 9.20
N ILE A 21 4.78 -3.32 10.44
CA ILE A 21 3.40 -3.71 10.76
C ILE A 21 2.42 -2.64 10.28
N THR A 22 2.68 -1.37 10.59
CA THR A 22 1.84 -0.25 10.18
C THR A 22 1.76 -0.17 8.66
N PHE A 23 2.89 -0.30 7.97
CA PHE A 23 2.94 -0.26 6.51
C PHE A 23 2.10 -1.37 5.87
N TYR A 24 2.17 -2.59 6.40
CA TYR A 24 1.35 -3.70 5.92
C TYR A 24 -0.15 -3.48 6.19
N ALA A 25 -0.51 -2.95 7.36
CA ALA A 25 -1.89 -2.63 7.68
C ALA A 25 -2.46 -1.58 6.72
N PHE A 26 -1.72 -0.49 6.49
CA PHE A 26 -2.14 0.56 5.57
C PHE A 26 -2.17 0.09 4.11
N TYR A 27 -1.26 -0.78 3.70
CA TYR A 27 -1.29 -1.38 2.37
C TYR A 27 -2.62 -2.10 2.10
N LYS A 28 -3.11 -2.91 3.05
CA LYS A 28 -4.40 -3.59 2.93
C LYS A 28 -5.59 -2.63 2.95
N ILE A 29 -5.54 -1.60 3.78
CA ILE A 29 -6.60 -0.59 3.84
C ILE A 29 -6.65 0.19 2.52
N GLN A 30 -5.51 0.60 1.98
CA GLN A 30 -5.43 1.30 0.69
C GLN A 30 -5.99 0.45 -0.44
N ASP A 31 -5.67 -0.84 -0.48
CA ASP A 31 -6.23 -1.77 -1.47
C ASP A 31 -7.76 -1.81 -1.43
N ALA A 32 -8.35 -1.89 -0.24
CA ALA A 32 -9.80 -1.88 -0.07
C ALA A 32 -10.43 -0.52 -0.42
N LEU A 33 -9.78 0.59 -0.06
CA LEU A 33 -10.27 1.93 -0.36
C LEU A 33 -10.26 2.24 -1.86
N CYS A 34 -9.25 1.75 -2.59
CA CYS A 34 -9.17 1.91 -4.04
C CYS A 34 -10.32 1.21 -4.78
N GLU A 35 -10.90 0.15 -4.20
CA GLU A 35 -12.05 -0.57 -4.79
C GLU A 35 -13.41 -0.03 -4.32
N SER A 36 -13.44 0.93 -3.38
CA SER A 36 -14.68 1.54 -2.89
C SER A 36 -15.37 2.40 -3.95
N GLU A 37 -16.70 2.52 -3.87
CA GLU A 37 -17.55 3.23 -4.85
C GLU A 37 -17.06 4.65 -5.15
N GLN A 38 -16.53 5.34 -4.14
CA GLN A 38 -16.08 6.72 -4.26
C GLN A 38 -14.77 6.89 -5.03
N TYR A 39 -13.88 5.89 -5.00
CA TYR A 39 -12.55 5.96 -5.63
C TYR A 39 -12.39 5.00 -6.82
N ALA A 40 -13.32 4.07 -7.02
CA ALA A 40 -13.29 3.08 -8.10
C ALA A 40 -13.42 3.70 -9.51
N ASN A 41 -13.98 4.92 -9.61
CA ASN A 41 -14.17 5.63 -10.88
C ASN A 41 -13.21 6.82 -11.07
N ASP A 42 -12.29 7.05 -10.13
CA ASP A 42 -11.30 8.12 -10.25
C ASP A 42 -10.14 7.68 -11.16
N VAL A 43 -9.85 8.49 -12.19
CA VAL A 43 -8.78 8.26 -13.17
C VAL A 43 -7.39 8.29 -12.53
N HIS A 44 -7.23 8.95 -11.38
CA HIS A 44 -5.98 9.03 -10.64
C HIS A 44 -5.72 7.83 -9.73
N ASN A 45 -6.70 6.93 -9.58
CA ASN A 45 -6.52 5.71 -8.80
C ASN A 45 -5.51 4.78 -9.51
N PRO A 46 -4.42 4.36 -8.84
CA PRO A 46 -3.43 3.44 -9.43
C PRO A 46 -4.04 2.13 -9.94
N LYS A 47 -5.18 1.70 -9.35
CA LYS A 47 -5.90 0.49 -9.72
C LYS A 47 -7.04 0.72 -10.72
N TYR A 48 -7.19 1.94 -11.24
CA TYR A 48 -8.28 2.29 -12.15
C TYR A 48 -8.35 1.36 -13.37
N ALA A 49 -7.23 1.12 -14.05
CA ALA A 49 -7.19 0.26 -15.24
C ALA A 49 -7.65 -1.18 -14.95
N GLU A 50 -7.24 -1.74 -13.82
CA GLU A 50 -7.63 -3.09 -13.40
C GLU A 50 -9.12 -3.17 -13.02
N ILE A 51 -9.63 -2.14 -12.33
CA ILE A 51 -11.05 -2.05 -11.93
C ILE A 51 -11.95 -1.91 -13.16
N GLN A 52 -11.60 -1.06 -14.12
CA GLN A 52 -12.37 -0.88 -15.36
C GLN A 52 -12.31 -2.14 -16.24
N ALA A 53 -11.15 -2.78 -16.37
CA ALA A 53 -11.04 -4.07 -17.07
C ALA A 53 -11.93 -5.15 -16.43
N ARG A 54 -12.03 -5.17 -15.10
CA ARG A 54 -12.92 -6.07 -14.35
C ARG A 54 -14.40 -5.77 -14.62
N LYS A 55 -14.77 -4.49 -14.67
CA LYS A 55 -16.14 -4.03 -14.99
C LYS A 55 -16.54 -4.39 -16.43
N HIS A 56 -15.70 -4.05 -17.42
CA HIS A 56 -15.96 -4.39 -18.82
C HIS A 56 -16.07 -5.90 -19.06
N LYS A 57 -15.28 -6.71 -18.35
CA LYS A 57 -15.37 -8.18 -18.42
C LYS A 57 -16.68 -8.71 -17.81
N ALA A 58 -17.20 -8.04 -16.78
CA ALA A 58 -18.47 -8.40 -16.14
C ALA A 58 -19.70 -7.99 -16.99
N GLU A 59 -19.58 -6.92 -17.77
CA GLU A 59 -20.64 -6.41 -18.67
C GLU A 59 -20.68 -7.13 -20.03
N GLY A 60 -19.56 -7.75 -20.44
CA GLY A 60 -19.42 -8.44 -21.72
C GLY A 60 -19.87 -9.91 -21.73
N HIS A 61 -20.73 -10.33 -20.79
CA HIS A 61 -21.17 -11.72 -20.64
C HIS A 61 -22.68 -11.87 -20.49
#